data_AF-A0A951JX04-F1
#
_entry.id   AF-A0A951JX04-F1
#
_cell.length_a   1.000
_cell.length_b   1.000
_cell.length_c   1.000
_cell.angle_alpha   90.00
_cell.angle_beta   90.00
_cell.angle_gamma   90.00
#
_symmetry.space_group_name_H-M   'P 1'
#
loop_
_entity.id
_entity.type
_entity.pdbx_description
1 polymer ?
#
loop_
_entity_poly.entity_id
_entity_poly.type
_entity_poly.pdbx_seq_one_letter_code
_entity_poly.pdbx_strand_id
1 'polypeptide(L)'
;MERVPSPKDLRGAAAVAQTLAYAAGLAGVVAGGLLYRGGETAFAVVAWVVTFAAGAILMIAAFLARGMAALLARIGRIEQDVATFVSRGGDDEPVPRRDPWGHLPPY
;
A
#
# COMPACT_ATOMS: atom_id res chain seq x y z
N MET A 1 18.73 -9.47 -12.49
CA MET A 1 17.50 -10.01 -11.90
C MET A 1 16.83 -8.88 -11.14
N GLU A 2 15.73 -8.36 -11.69
CA GLU A 2 15.01 -7.21 -11.13
C GLU A 2 14.21 -7.67 -9.91
N ARG A 3 14.55 -7.13 -8.73
CA ARG A 3 13.96 -7.56 -7.46
C ARG A 3 12.59 -6.89 -7.33
N VAL A 4 11.52 -7.66 -7.46
CA VAL A 4 10.15 -7.13 -7.26
C VAL A 4 10.05 -6.59 -5.82
N PRO A 5 9.69 -5.31 -5.61
CA PRO A 5 9.67 -4.70 -4.29
C PRO A 5 8.65 -5.37 -3.35
N SER A 6 9.02 -5.58 -2.09
CA SER A 6 8.07 -6.14 -1.12
C SER A 6 7.01 -5.09 -0.70
N PRO A 7 5.82 -5.51 -0.24
CA PRO A 7 4.81 -4.58 0.27
C PRO A 7 5.29 -3.71 1.44
N LYS A 8 6.25 -4.21 2.23
CA LYS A 8 6.88 -3.46 3.33
C LYS A 8 7.74 -2.32 2.80
N ASP A 9 8.50 -2.57 1.72
CA ASP A 9 9.36 -1.57 1.09
C ASP A 9 8.52 -0.46 0.46
N LEU A 10 7.40 -0.81 -0.19
CA LEU A 10 6.47 0.15 -0.76
C LEU A 10 5.80 1.04 0.30
N ARG A 11 5.43 0.47 1.47
CA ARG A 11 4.92 1.27 2.60
C ARG A 11 5.97 2.21 3.17
N GLY A 12 7.21 1.74 3.29
CA GLY A 12 8.35 2.56 3.72
C GLY A 12 8.61 3.72 2.75
N ALA A 13 8.68 3.43 1.46
CA ALA A 13 8.84 4.44 0.41
C ALA A 13 7.71 5.47 0.44
N ALA A 14 6.45 5.04 0.64
CA ALA A 14 5.33 5.95 0.75
C ALA A 14 5.41 6.88 1.98
N ALA A 15 5.87 6.35 3.13
CA ALA A 15 6.06 7.16 4.33
C ALA A 15 7.15 8.21 4.11
N VAL A 16 8.29 7.81 3.54
CA VAL A 16 9.40 8.73 3.22
C VAL A 16 8.95 9.81 2.22
N ALA A 17 8.26 9.43 1.15
CA ALA A 17 7.74 10.37 0.17
C ALA A 17 6.78 11.38 0.80
N GLN A 18 5.90 10.93 1.70
CA GLN A 18 5.00 11.84 2.42
C GLN A 18 5.77 12.80 3.35
N THR A 19 6.77 12.32 4.09
CA THR A 19 7.61 13.19 4.93
C THR A 19 8.35 14.23 4.10
N LEU A 20 8.91 13.83 2.96
CA LEU A 20 9.59 14.73 2.04
C LEU A 20 8.63 15.76 1.42
N ALA A 21 7.38 15.38 1.13
CA ALA A 21 6.37 16.31 0.64
C ALA A 21 6.09 17.43 1.65
N TYR A 22 5.95 17.08 2.93
CA TYR A 22 5.76 18.07 3.99
C TYR A 22 7.01 18.95 4.17
N ALA A 23 8.20 18.37 4.14
CA ALA A 23 9.44 19.12 4.23
C ALA A 23 9.60 20.11 3.06
N ALA A 24 9.27 19.69 1.83
CA ALA A 24 9.26 20.56 0.66
C ALA A 24 8.28 21.72 0.80
N GLY A 25 7.07 21.46 1.31
CA GLY A 25 6.08 22.51 1.58
C GLY A 25 6.59 23.54 2.60
N LEU A 26 7.17 23.08 3.72
CA LEU A 26 7.77 23.97 4.73
C LEU A 26 8.92 24.80 4.16
N ALA A 27 9.82 24.16 3.39
CA ALA A 27 10.91 24.85 2.72
C ALA A 27 10.41 25.93 1.75
N GLY A 28 9.34 25.64 0.99
CA GLY A 28 8.68 26.58 0.10
C GLY A 28 8.11 27.81 0.80
N VAL A 29 7.44 27.62 1.94
CA VAL A 29 6.88 28.70 2.74
C VAL A 29 8.00 29.58 3.32
N VAL A 30 9.06 28.97 3.86
CA VAL A 30 10.19 29.72 4.44
C VAL A 30 10.96 30.49 3.37
N ALA A 31 11.33 29.82 2.27
CA ALA A 31 12.07 30.45 1.17
C ALA A 31 11.24 31.54 0.49
N GLY A 32 9.96 31.27 0.20
CA GLY A 32 9.04 32.25 -0.38
C GLY A 32 8.84 33.46 0.54
N GLY A 33 8.70 33.26 1.85
CA GLY A 33 8.57 34.34 2.82
C GLY A 33 9.81 35.23 2.91
N LEU A 34 11.01 34.63 2.86
CA LEU A 34 12.28 35.37 2.82
C LEU A 34 12.41 36.22 1.55
N LEU A 35 12.12 35.63 0.39
CA LEU A 35 12.17 36.33 -0.90
C LEU A 35 11.14 37.45 -1.00
N TYR A 36 9.92 37.20 -0.49
CA TYR A 36 8.87 38.20 -0.44
C TYR A 36 9.27 39.41 0.43
N ARG A 37 9.90 39.15 1.58
CA ARG A 37 10.44 40.22 2.44
C ARG A 37 11.58 40.99 1.77
N GLY A 38 12.34 40.34 0.89
CA GLY A 38 13.38 40.98 0.07
C GLY A 38 12.86 41.81 -1.10
N GLY A 39 11.54 41.87 -1.34
CA GLY A 39 10.94 42.57 -2.47
C GLY A 39 10.95 41.79 -3.79
N GLU A 40 11.45 40.56 -3.78
CA GLU A 40 11.56 39.69 -4.96
C GLU A 40 10.30 38.84 -5.15
N THR A 41 9.15 39.51 -5.27
CA THR A 41 7.82 38.86 -5.28
C THR A 41 7.67 37.79 -6.37
N ALA A 42 8.22 38.02 -7.56
CA ALA A 42 8.16 37.05 -8.65
C ALA A 42 8.91 35.75 -8.31
N PHE A 43 10.12 35.85 -7.75
CA PHE A 43 10.89 34.68 -7.33
C PHE A 43 10.24 33.98 -6.13
N ALA A 44 9.63 34.72 -5.21
CA ALA A 44 8.86 34.14 -4.10
C ALA A 44 7.71 33.25 -4.61
N VAL A 45 6.95 33.73 -5.60
CA VAL A 45 5.86 32.94 -6.22
C VAL A 45 6.40 31.70 -6.92
N VAL A 46 7.48 31.84 -7.71
CA VAL A 46 8.09 30.69 -8.39
C VAL A 46 8.58 29.65 -7.39
N ALA A 47 9.27 30.06 -6.33
CA ALA A 47 9.74 29.16 -5.28
C ALA A 47 8.56 28.42 -4.62
N TRP A 48 7.46 29.12 -4.36
CA TRP A 48 6.26 28.54 -3.78
C TRP A 48 5.61 27.51 -4.72
N VAL A 49 5.47 27.85 -6.00
CA VAL A 49 4.88 26.96 -7.02
C VAL A 49 5.74 25.71 -7.23
N VAL A 50 7.05 25.85 -7.33
CA VAL A 50 7.98 24.72 -7.56
C VAL A 50 7.96 23.76 -6.37
N THR A 51 8.04 24.27 -5.16
CA THR A 51 8.01 23.44 -3.94
C THR A 51 6.64 22.78 -3.74
N PHE A 52 5.55 23.48 -4.05
CA PHE A 52 4.21 22.91 -4.06
C PHE A 52 4.08 21.77 -5.08
N ALA A 53 4.55 21.98 -6.32
CA ALA A 53 4.53 20.97 -7.37
C ALA A 53 5.34 19.73 -6.98
N ALA A 54 6.55 19.92 -6.43
CA ALA A 54 7.37 18.83 -5.92
C ALA A 54 6.67 18.06 -4.79
N GLY A 55 6.07 18.77 -3.84
CA GLY A 55 5.27 18.17 -2.76
C GLY A 55 4.07 17.37 -3.28
N ALA A 56 3.35 17.91 -4.27
CA ALA A 56 2.21 17.23 -4.89
C ALA A 56 2.63 15.93 -5.60
N ILE A 57 3.74 15.95 -6.36
CA ILE A 57 4.29 14.76 -7.02
C ILE A 57 4.67 13.69 -5.99
N LEU A 58 5.33 14.09 -4.90
CA LEU A 58 5.69 13.17 -3.80
C LEU A 58 4.44 12.57 -3.13
N MET A 59 3.39 13.36 -2.95
CA MET A 59 2.12 12.91 -2.39
C MET A 59 1.44 11.87 -3.31
N ILE A 60 1.43 12.12 -4.62
CA ILE A 60 0.91 11.20 -5.64
C ILE A 60 1.71 9.88 -5.60
N ALA A 61 3.05 9.96 -5.59
CA ALA A 61 3.92 8.79 -5.50
C ALA A 61 3.67 8.00 -4.21
N ALA A 62 3.50 8.67 -3.07
CA ALA A 62 3.16 8.02 -1.80
C ALA A 62 1.81 7.30 -1.86
N PHE A 63 0.81 7.91 -2.50
CA PHE A 63 -0.51 7.31 -2.68
C PHE A 63 -0.44 6.05 -3.57
N LEU A 64 0.26 6.14 -4.70
CA LEU A 64 0.51 5.02 -5.60
C LEU A 64 1.22 3.86 -4.89
N ALA A 65 2.28 4.14 -4.14
CA ALA A 65 3.02 3.13 -3.40
C ALA A 65 2.16 2.45 -2.32
N ARG A 66 1.30 3.20 -1.62
CA ARG A 66 0.31 2.61 -0.69
C ARG A 66 -0.71 1.74 -1.39
N GLY A 67 -1.25 2.21 -2.52
CA GLY A 67 -2.19 1.46 -3.34
C GLY A 67 -1.61 0.13 -3.80
N MET A 68 -0.38 0.16 -4.31
CA MET A 68 0.34 -1.04 -4.75
C MET A 68 0.61 -2.00 -3.59
N ALA A 69 1.05 -1.48 -2.43
CA ALA A 69 1.26 -2.30 -1.24
C ALA A 69 -0.03 -2.96 -0.75
N ALA A 70 -1.16 -2.26 -0.82
CA ALA A 70 -2.47 -2.80 -0.45
C ALA A 70 -2.92 -3.90 -1.42
N LEU A 71 -2.70 -3.70 -2.72
CA LEU A 71 -3.03 -4.69 -3.75
C LEU A 71 -2.21 -5.97 -3.58
N LEU A 72 -0.89 -5.86 -3.44
CA LEU A 72 0.00 -7.01 -3.22
C LEU A 72 -0.35 -7.77 -1.93
N ALA A 73 -0.67 -7.06 -0.84
CA ALA A 73 -1.12 -7.69 0.39
C ALA A 73 -2.48 -8.38 0.27
N ARG A 74 -3.30 -7.99 -0.71
CA ARG A 74 -4.59 -8.65 -0.99
C ARG A 74 -4.40 -9.89 -1.84
N ILE A 75 -3.53 -9.82 -2.86
CA ILE A 75 -3.14 -10.96 -3.69
C ILE A 75 -2.50 -12.05 -2.84
N GLY A 76 -1.52 -11.70 -1.99
CA GLY A 76 -0.87 -12.69 -1.12
C GLY A 76 -1.83 -13.38 -0.15
N ARG A 77 -2.87 -12.69 0.32
CA ARG A 77 -3.92 -13.33 1.14
C ARG A 77 -4.76 -14.31 0.34
N ILE A 78 -5.15 -13.96 -0.89
CA ILE A 78 -5.89 -14.86 -1.77
C ILE A 78 -5.06 -16.11 -2.09
N GLU A 79 -3.77 -15.96 -2.36
CA GLU A 79 -2.86 -17.09 -2.58
C GLU A 79 -2.76 -18.02 -1.35
N GLN A 80 -2.67 -17.44 -0.15
CA GLN A 80 -2.66 -18.21 1.10
C GLN A 80 -3.98 -18.93 1.36
N ASP A 81 -5.11 -18.28 1.10
CA ASP A 81 -6.44 -18.88 1.23
C ASP A 81 -6.58 -20.05 0.26
N VAL A 82 -6.21 -19.87 -1.02
CA VAL A 82 -6.22 -20.94 -2.04
C VAL A 82 -5.30 -22.09 -1.64
N ALA A 83 -4.07 -21.82 -1.19
CA ALA A 83 -3.15 -22.85 -0.71
C ALA A 83 -3.74 -23.64 0.47
N THR A 84 -4.42 -22.95 1.39
CA THR A 84 -5.10 -23.57 2.52
C THR A 84 -6.26 -24.47 2.05
N PHE A 85 -7.07 -24.00 1.09
CA PHE A 85 -8.17 -24.80 0.52
C PHE A 85 -7.66 -26.03 -0.25
N VAL A 86 -6.59 -25.90 -1.03
CA VAL A 86 -5.97 -27.03 -1.73
C VAL A 86 -5.39 -28.04 -0.73
N SER A 87 -4.72 -27.56 0.32
CA SER A 87 -4.18 -28.46 1.35
C SER A 87 -5.28 -29.21 2.11
N ARG A 88 -6.41 -28.55 2.41
CA ARG A 88 -7.56 -29.17 3.09
C ARG A 88 -8.39 -30.08 2.19
N GLY A 89 -8.51 -29.78 0.90
CA GLY A 89 -9.23 -30.61 -0.06
C GLY A 89 -8.48 -31.88 -0.48
N GLY A 90 -7.19 -32.00 -0.14
CA GLY A 90 -6.42 -33.25 -0.29
C GLY A 90 -6.62 -34.24 0.85
N ASP A 91 -7.07 -33.77 2.02
CA ASP A 91 -7.32 -34.55 3.24
C ASP A 91 -8.82 -34.87 3.41
N ASP A 92 -9.56 -35.02 2.31
CA ASP A 92 -10.86 -35.71 2.32
C ASP A 92 -10.62 -37.21 2.58
N GLU A 93 -10.23 -37.55 3.81
CA GLU A 93 -10.53 -38.85 4.41
C GLU A 93 -12.04 -39.08 4.22
N PRO A 94 -12.47 -40.28 3.77
CA PRO A 94 -13.88 -40.57 3.61
C PRO A 94 -14.52 -40.47 5.00
N VAL A 95 -15.23 -39.37 5.25
CA VAL A 95 -16.09 -39.22 6.42
C VAL A 95 -16.92 -40.50 6.50
N PRO A 96 -16.82 -41.30 7.57
CA PRO A 96 -17.68 -42.46 7.71
C PRO A 96 -19.08 -41.90 7.79
N ARG A 97 -19.81 -42.02 6.68
CA ARG A 97 -21.21 -41.62 6.57
C ARG A 97 -21.93 -42.44 7.61
N ARG A 98 -22.13 -41.84 8.79
CA ARG A 98 -22.95 -42.39 9.86
C ARG A 98 -24.32 -42.57 9.25
N ASP A 99 -24.63 -43.81 8.91
CA ASP A 99 -25.88 -44.20 8.30
C ASP A 99 -27.00 -43.86 9.30
N PRO A 100 -27.92 -42.95 8.98
CA PRO A 100 -29.04 -42.64 9.87
C PRO A 100 -30.00 -43.83 10.05
N TRP A 101 -29.81 -44.89 9.25
CA TRP A 101 -30.69 -46.05 9.13
C TRP A 101 -29.98 -47.36 9.46
N GLY A 102 -28.83 -47.29 10.13
CA GLY A 102 -28.15 -48.47 10.65
C GLY A 102 -29.05 -49.21 11.65
N HIS A 103 -29.45 -50.42 11.27
CA HIS A 103 -30.14 -51.44 12.07
C HIS A 103 -31.67 -51.35 12.17
N LEU A 104 -32.35 -51.83 11.12
CA LEU A 104 -33.66 -52.46 11.29
C LEU A 104 -33.44 -53.97 11.48
N PRO A 105 -33.89 -54.59 12.58
CA PRO A 105 -33.76 -56.03 12.78
C PRO A 105 -34.65 -56.79 11.77
N PRO A 106 -34.19 -57.95 11.25
CA PRO A 106 -35.05 -58.81 10.44
C PRO A 106 -36.10 -59.45 11.34
N TYR A 107 -37.38 -59.31 10.97
CA TYR A 107 -38.46 -60.18 11.42
C TYR A 107 -38.52 -61.44 10.55
#